data_AF-A0A3M1CXX6-F1
#
_entry.id   AF-A0A3M1CXX6-F1
#
_cell.length_a   1.000
_cell.length_b   1.000
_cell.length_c   1.000
_cell.angle_alpha   90.00
_cell.angle_beta   90.00
_cell.angle_gamma   90.00
#
_symmetry.space_group_name_H-M   'P 1'
#
loop_
_entity.id
_entity.type
_entity.pdbx_description
1 polymer ?
#
loop_
_entity_poly.entity_id
_entity_poly.type
_entity_poly.pdbx_seq_one_letter_code
_entity_poly.pdbx_strand_id
1 'polypeptide(L)'
;MARQIGWWLVFAGIFLASGCEAFLPDMGGEGQPCFENRTCKPPFVCGSDNVCRLECVEDTDCDDSNPCTADICASGQCHNSNFPDGTPCNDGNGCTEGDSCVNGTCTGQQKDCSGLDSQCMVGVCNEQTGQCEQQYGQERGCDDGLFCTIDDACTEGTCSGLPRNCDDQDDCTEDSCDEVNDRCVNTVVPKPGAEGPAGDQNCSNGRDDDCDGLTDGD
;
A
#
# COMPACT_ATOMS: atom_id res chain seq x y z
N MET A 1 13.75 -92.34 26.98
CA MET A 1 13.99 -92.32 25.52
C MET A 1 12.67 -92.03 24.84
N ALA A 2 12.66 -91.24 23.76
CA ALA A 2 11.42 -90.83 23.08
C ALA A 2 10.81 -91.94 22.22
N ARG A 3 9.48 -91.89 22.00
CA ARG A 3 8.84 -92.13 20.69
C ARG A 3 7.36 -91.68 20.68
N GLN A 4 6.89 -91.34 19.48
CA GLN A 4 5.62 -90.66 19.17
C GLN A 4 4.41 -91.60 18.97
N ILE A 5 3.31 -91.02 18.44
CA ILE A 5 2.11 -91.60 17.79
C ILE A 5 0.90 -91.64 18.76
N GLY A 6 -0.31 -91.18 18.43
CA GLY A 6 -0.85 -90.57 17.20
C GLY A 6 -2.28 -90.01 17.43
N TRP A 7 -2.92 -89.45 16.40
CA TRP A 7 -4.26 -88.83 16.43
C TRP A 7 -5.43 -89.80 16.73
N TRP A 8 -6.63 -89.28 17.09
CA TRP A 8 -7.93 -89.49 16.37
C TRP A 8 -9.21 -89.11 17.16
N LEU A 9 -10.25 -88.64 16.41
CA LEU A 9 -11.72 -88.61 16.69
C LEU A 9 -12.25 -87.64 17.79
N VAL A 10 -13.50 -87.10 17.85
CA VAL A 10 -14.42 -86.30 16.95
C VAL A 10 -15.17 -85.29 17.90
N PHE A 11 -15.66 -84.08 17.57
CA PHE A 11 -16.94 -83.68 16.94
C PHE A 11 -16.91 -82.13 16.78
N ALA A 12 -17.07 -81.55 15.58
CA ALA A 12 -18.31 -81.36 14.81
C ALA A 12 -19.23 -80.26 15.39
N GLY A 13 -19.11 -79.06 14.83
CA GLY A 13 -19.97 -77.90 15.09
C GLY A 13 -20.15 -77.10 13.80
N ILE A 14 -20.77 -77.74 12.79
CA ILE A 14 -21.01 -77.13 11.49
C ILE A 14 -22.16 -76.12 11.62
N PHE A 15 -21.85 -74.82 11.56
CA PHE A 15 -22.81 -73.81 11.13
C PHE A 15 -22.50 -73.40 9.69
N LEU A 16 -23.15 -74.09 8.74
CA LEU A 16 -23.24 -73.63 7.37
C LEU A 16 -24.30 -72.53 7.29
N ALA A 17 -23.88 -71.28 7.46
CA ALA A 17 -24.60 -70.14 6.91
C ALA A 17 -24.01 -69.84 5.52
N SER A 18 -24.65 -70.37 4.48
CA SER A 18 -24.35 -69.97 3.10
C SER A 18 -24.78 -68.53 2.88
N GLY A 19 -23.81 -67.64 2.69
CA GLY A 19 -24.05 -66.22 2.46
C GLY A 19 -22.72 -65.49 2.52
N CYS A 20 -22.02 -65.43 1.38
CA CYS A 20 -20.78 -64.65 1.25
C CYS A 20 -21.10 -63.16 1.05
N GLU A 21 -21.96 -62.62 1.91
CA GLU A 21 -22.07 -61.19 2.11
C GLU A 21 -21.03 -60.85 3.17
N ALA A 22 -19.91 -60.30 2.70
CA ALA A 22 -18.99 -59.64 3.61
C ALA A 22 -19.74 -58.48 4.25
N PHE A 23 -20.22 -58.70 5.49
CA PHE A 23 -20.47 -57.64 6.44
C PHE A 23 -19.11 -56.99 6.72
N LEU A 24 -18.68 -56.14 5.79
CA LEU A 24 -17.72 -55.10 6.07
C LEU A 24 -18.36 -54.32 7.23
N PRO A 25 -17.78 -54.35 8.45
CA PRO A 25 -18.26 -53.47 9.50
C PRO A 25 -18.23 -52.06 8.94
N ASP A 26 -19.31 -51.30 9.15
CA ASP A 26 -19.34 -49.90 8.76
C ASP A 26 -18.23 -49.21 9.56
N MET A 27 -17.11 -48.89 8.90
CA MET A 27 -15.90 -48.30 9.49
C MET A 27 -15.73 -46.90 8.90
N GLY A 28 -15.13 -46.00 9.69
CA GLY A 28 -14.88 -44.62 9.29
C GLY A 28 -16.10 -43.68 9.37
N GLY A 29 -17.17 -44.09 10.06
CA GLY A 29 -18.28 -43.23 10.49
C GLY A 29 -17.97 -42.47 11.80
N GLU A 30 -18.96 -41.71 12.29
CA GLU A 30 -18.82 -40.87 13.49
C GLU A 30 -18.27 -41.64 14.71
N GLY A 31 -17.23 -41.10 15.36
CA GLY A 31 -16.63 -41.67 16.55
C GLY A 31 -15.76 -42.92 16.31
N GLN A 32 -15.58 -43.34 15.06
CA GLN A 32 -14.75 -44.51 14.70
C GLN A 32 -13.30 -44.11 14.41
N PRO A 33 -12.33 -45.02 14.53
CA PRO A 33 -10.96 -44.74 14.10
C PRO A 33 -10.88 -44.52 12.58
N CYS A 34 -9.97 -43.64 12.15
CA CYS A 34 -9.70 -43.41 10.73
C CYS A 34 -9.15 -44.67 10.03
N PHE A 35 -9.41 -44.79 8.73
CA PHE A 35 -8.79 -45.80 7.87
C PHE A 35 -7.28 -45.55 7.70
N GLU A 36 -6.60 -46.58 7.19
CA GLU A 36 -5.24 -46.43 6.66
C GLU A 36 -5.19 -45.24 5.68
N ASN A 37 -4.16 -44.39 5.85
CA ASN A 37 -4.01 -43.10 5.17
C ASN A 37 -4.90 -41.93 5.68
N ARG A 38 -5.38 -41.98 6.93
CA ARG A 38 -6.14 -40.91 7.62
C ARG A 38 -7.40 -40.45 6.87
N THR A 39 -8.07 -41.38 6.22
CA THR A 39 -9.37 -41.14 5.57
C THR A 39 -10.52 -41.63 6.44
N CYS A 40 -11.69 -41.06 6.21
CA CYS A 40 -12.95 -41.45 6.82
C CYS A 40 -14.02 -41.56 5.71
N LYS A 41 -15.16 -42.16 6.01
CA LYS A 41 -16.28 -42.26 5.07
C LYS A 41 -16.90 -40.86 4.93
N PRO A 42 -17.08 -40.30 3.71
CA PRO A 42 -17.79 -39.02 3.56
C PRO A 42 -19.15 -39.08 4.28
N PRO A 43 -19.50 -38.08 5.09
CA PRO A 43 -18.90 -36.74 5.19
C PRO A 43 -17.74 -36.57 6.18
N PHE A 44 -17.40 -37.61 6.95
CA PHE A 44 -16.48 -37.47 8.08
C PHE A 44 -15.03 -37.20 7.63
N VAL A 45 -14.31 -36.42 8.43
CA VAL A 45 -12.87 -36.14 8.31
C VAL A 45 -12.10 -36.71 9.50
N CYS A 46 -10.81 -37.03 9.29
CA CYS A 46 -9.97 -37.64 10.31
C CYS A 46 -9.37 -36.58 11.26
N GLY A 47 -9.87 -36.56 12.50
CA GLY A 47 -9.34 -35.73 13.58
C GLY A 47 -7.86 -36.02 13.91
N SER A 48 -7.22 -35.08 14.59
CA SER A 48 -5.81 -35.20 15.05
C SER A 48 -5.61 -36.30 16.12
N ASP A 49 -6.69 -36.72 16.77
CA ASP A 49 -6.84 -37.86 17.68
C ASP A 49 -7.05 -39.20 16.95
N ASN A 50 -7.03 -39.20 15.60
CA ASN A 50 -7.31 -40.35 14.74
C ASN A 50 -8.76 -40.87 14.86
N VAL A 51 -9.71 -39.98 15.17
CA VAL A 51 -11.15 -40.28 15.20
C VAL A 51 -11.87 -39.56 14.04
N CYS A 52 -12.78 -40.26 13.38
CA CYS A 52 -13.66 -39.72 12.36
C CYS A 52 -14.79 -38.90 12.99
N ARG A 53 -14.91 -37.65 12.57
CA ARG A 53 -15.98 -36.71 12.97
C ARG A 53 -16.39 -35.85 11.80
N LEU A 54 -17.53 -35.16 11.88
CA LEU A 54 -17.94 -34.22 10.84
C LEU A 54 -16.90 -33.09 10.73
N GLU A 55 -16.74 -32.51 9.54
CA GLU A 55 -15.88 -31.33 9.34
C GLU A 55 -16.50 -30.12 10.07
N CYS A 56 -17.80 -29.97 9.88
CA CYS A 56 -18.67 -28.98 10.51
C CYS A 56 -19.89 -29.67 11.13
N VAL A 57 -20.51 -29.03 12.12
CA VAL A 57 -21.81 -29.42 12.69
C VAL A 57 -22.84 -28.30 12.51
N GLU A 58 -22.38 -27.05 12.47
CA GLU A 58 -23.16 -25.86 12.16
C GLU A 58 -22.47 -25.01 11.08
N ASP A 59 -23.24 -24.15 10.41
CA ASP A 59 -22.75 -23.27 9.33
C ASP A 59 -21.55 -22.41 9.76
N THR A 60 -21.53 -21.99 11.03
CA THR A 60 -20.44 -21.22 11.66
C THR A 60 -19.11 -21.97 11.82
N ASP A 61 -19.08 -23.30 11.70
CA ASP A 61 -17.81 -24.05 11.64
C ASP A 61 -17.10 -23.87 10.28
N CYS A 62 -17.78 -23.34 9.26
CA CYS A 62 -17.31 -23.22 7.89
C CYS A 62 -16.83 -21.80 7.49
N ASP A 63 -16.84 -20.84 8.42
CA ASP A 63 -16.39 -19.45 8.22
C ASP A 63 -15.01 -19.38 7.54
N ASP A 64 -15.00 -19.02 6.25
CA ASP A 64 -13.78 -18.80 5.47
C ASP A 64 -13.28 -17.34 5.54
N SER A 65 -13.92 -16.53 6.38
CA SER A 65 -13.70 -15.10 6.58
C SER A 65 -13.93 -14.23 5.34
N ASN A 66 -14.61 -14.74 4.31
CA ASN A 66 -15.03 -13.97 3.15
C ASN A 66 -16.49 -13.50 3.29
N PRO A 67 -16.76 -12.20 3.49
CA PRO A 67 -18.12 -11.69 3.69
C PRO A 67 -19.01 -11.78 2.43
N CYS A 68 -18.47 -12.27 1.30
CA CYS A 68 -19.19 -12.47 0.05
C CYS A 68 -19.58 -13.91 -0.25
N THR A 69 -19.34 -14.83 0.69
CA THR A 69 -19.79 -16.22 0.63
C THR A 69 -20.76 -16.52 1.77
N ALA A 70 -21.74 -17.38 1.50
CA ALA A 70 -22.49 -18.07 2.54
C ALA A 70 -21.71 -19.32 2.93
N ASP A 71 -21.33 -19.40 4.20
CA ASP A 71 -20.73 -20.59 4.82
C ASP A 71 -21.84 -21.59 5.14
N ILE A 72 -21.87 -22.75 4.48
CA ILE A 72 -22.96 -23.72 4.64
C ILE A 72 -22.38 -25.08 5.03
N CYS A 73 -22.79 -25.58 6.19
CA CYS A 73 -22.51 -26.93 6.63
C CYS A 73 -23.57 -27.90 6.08
N ALA A 74 -23.36 -28.43 4.86
CA ALA A 74 -24.29 -29.40 4.28
C ALA A 74 -23.77 -30.83 4.50
N SER A 75 -24.58 -31.64 5.20
CA SER A 75 -24.24 -33.03 5.54
C SER A 75 -22.91 -33.19 6.30
N GLY A 76 -22.41 -32.16 6.98
CA GLY A 76 -21.15 -32.21 7.73
C GLY A 76 -19.87 -32.01 6.90
N GLN A 77 -20.00 -31.41 5.72
CA GLN A 77 -18.91 -30.87 4.91
C GLN A 77 -19.17 -29.38 4.67
N CYS A 78 -18.11 -28.59 4.54
CA CYS A 78 -18.25 -27.16 4.26
C CYS A 78 -18.49 -26.88 2.76
N HIS A 79 -19.46 -26.01 2.49
CA HIS A 79 -19.85 -25.59 1.14
C HIS A 79 -20.04 -24.08 1.10
N ASN A 80 -19.19 -23.40 0.34
CA ASN A 80 -19.23 -21.94 0.27
C ASN A 80 -19.85 -21.52 -1.06
N SER A 81 -20.81 -20.59 -1.02
CA SER A 81 -21.51 -20.12 -2.24
C SER A 81 -21.61 -18.60 -2.26
N ASN A 82 -21.24 -18.00 -3.40
CA ASN A 82 -21.22 -16.55 -3.57
C ASN A 82 -22.60 -15.92 -3.33
N PHE A 83 -22.64 -14.84 -2.58
CA PHE A 83 -23.79 -13.93 -2.58
C PHE A 83 -23.95 -13.24 -3.95
N PRO A 84 -25.15 -12.73 -4.28
CA PRO A 84 -25.37 -11.98 -5.52
C PRO A 84 -24.45 -10.76 -5.64
N ASP A 85 -24.03 -10.45 -6.87
CA ASP A 85 -23.24 -9.24 -7.15
C ASP A 85 -24.00 -7.98 -6.67
N GLY A 86 -23.27 -7.05 -6.04
CA GLY A 86 -23.85 -5.86 -5.42
C GLY A 86 -24.36 -6.06 -3.98
N THR A 87 -24.24 -7.26 -3.41
CA THR A 87 -24.50 -7.46 -1.97
C THR A 87 -23.51 -6.62 -1.14
N PRO A 88 -23.96 -5.78 -0.19
CA PRO A 88 -23.05 -4.97 0.64
C PRO A 88 -22.14 -5.85 1.50
N CYS A 89 -20.86 -5.50 1.57
CA CYS A 89 -19.86 -6.19 2.38
C CYS A 89 -18.86 -5.17 2.97
N ASN A 90 -17.73 -5.63 3.48
CA ASN A 90 -16.60 -4.78 3.87
C ASN A 90 -15.32 -5.51 3.44
N ASP A 91 -14.46 -4.89 2.62
CA ASP A 91 -13.26 -5.55 2.10
C ASP A 91 -12.04 -5.43 3.04
N GLY A 92 -12.23 -4.80 4.20
CA GLY A 92 -11.23 -4.56 5.22
C GLY A 92 -10.33 -3.35 4.97
N ASN A 93 -10.45 -2.69 3.81
CA ASN A 93 -9.62 -1.54 3.46
C ASN A 93 -10.30 -0.22 3.87
N GLY A 94 -9.65 0.57 4.73
CA GLY A 94 -10.16 1.89 5.10
C GLY A 94 -10.22 2.90 3.93
N CYS A 95 -9.55 2.58 2.81
CA CYS A 95 -9.40 3.43 1.64
C CYS A 95 -10.28 3.05 0.46
N THR A 96 -11.22 2.14 0.65
CA THR A 96 -12.31 1.85 -0.27
C THR A 96 -13.64 2.45 0.22
N GLU A 97 -14.57 2.66 -0.71
CA GLU A 97 -15.94 3.08 -0.46
C GLU A 97 -16.91 2.31 -1.36
N GLY A 98 -18.13 2.06 -0.87
CA GLY A 98 -19.17 1.37 -1.65
C GLY A 98 -18.93 -0.13 -1.81
N ASP A 99 -18.18 -0.74 -0.89
CA ASP A 99 -17.85 -2.16 -0.81
C ASP A 99 -19.04 -3.06 -1.12
N SER A 100 -18.88 -3.88 -2.17
CA SER A 100 -19.89 -4.84 -2.57
C SER A 100 -19.28 -6.09 -3.18
N CYS A 101 -20.03 -7.19 -3.10
CA CYS A 101 -19.62 -8.46 -3.65
C CYS A 101 -19.60 -8.41 -5.18
N VAL A 102 -18.51 -8.89 -5.76
CA VAL A 102 -18.34 -9.08 -7.21
C VAL A 102 -17.69 -10.44 -7.43
N ASN A 103 -18.41 -11.36 -8.07
CA ASN A 103 -17.99 -12.75 -8.29
C ASN A 103 -17.54 -13.51 -7.03
N GLY A 104 -18.12 -13.17 -5.86
CA GLY A 104 -17.80 -13.80 -4.57
C GLY A 104 -16.62 -13.18 -3.82
N THR A 105 -16.03 -12.08 -4.31
CA THR A 105 -15.02 -11.30 -3.59
C THR A 105 -15.61 -9.96 -3.18
N CYS A 106 -15.33 -9.49 -1.96
CA CYS A 106 -15.70 -8.13 -1.56
C CYS A 106 -14.73 -7.12 -2.18
N THR A 107 -15.27 -6.08 -2.84
CA THR A 107 -14.46 -5.01 -3.45
C THR A 107 -15.18 -3.67 -3.35
N GLY A 108 -14.50 -2.62 -2.89
CA GLY A 108 -14.96 -1.23 -3.00
C GLY A 108 -14.29 -0.43 -4.12
N GLN A 109 -14.67 0.84 -4.25
CA GLN A 109 -14.02 1.83 -5.12
C GLN A 109 -12.97 2.60 -4.32
N GLN A 110 -11.83 2.93 -4.92
CA GLN A 110 -10.80 3.72 -4.25
C GLN A 110 -11.35 5.09 -3.82
N LYS A 111 -11.18 5.42 -2.54
CA LYS A 111 -11.54 6.72 -1.96
C LYS A 111 -10.81 7.85 -2.64
N ASP A 112 -11.55 8.83 -3.17
CA ASP A 112 -10.99 10.01 -3.82
C ASP A 112 -10.50 11.03 -2.78
N CYS A 113 -9.17 11.14 -2.67
CA CYS A 113 -8.53 12.12 -1.80
C CYS A 113 -8.03 13.37 -2.56
N SER A 114 -8.25 13.48 -3.88
CA SER A 114 -7.73 14.59 -4.71
C SER A 114 -8.21 15.98 -4.28
N GLY A 115 -9.29 16.06 -3.49
CA GLY A 115 -9.72 17.30 -2.82
C GLY A 115 -8.70 17.87 -1.81
N LEU A 116 -7.66 17.13 -1.44
CA LEU A 116 -6.52 17.61 -0.64
C LEU A 116 -5.27 17.94 -1.48
N ASP A 117 -5.30 17.76 -2.80
CA ASP A 117 -4.17 18.14 -3.67
C ASP A 117 -3.88 19.65 -3.59
N SER A 118 -2.60 19.99 -3.64
CA SER A 118 -2.12 21.34 -3.90
C SER A 118 -1.07 21.31 -5.01
N GLN A 119 -0.30 22.39 -5.18
CA GLN A 119 0.86 22.37 -6.07
C GLN A 119 1.89 21.31 -5.61
N CYS A 120 2.18 21.28 -4.30
CA CYS A 120 3.26 20.50 -3.70
C CYS A 120 2.81 19.37 -2.77
N MET A 121 1.50 19.29 -2.51
CA MET A 121 0.88 18.23 -1.71
C MET A 121 -0.04 17.38 -2.61
N VAL A 122 -0.15 16.10 -2.31
CA VAL A 122 -1.15 15.20 -2.88
C VAL A 122 -2.02 14.65 -1.76
N GLY A 123 -3.31 14.49 -2.03
CA GLY A 123 -4.21 13.77 -1.15
C GLY A 123 -4.05 12.27 -1.31
N VAL A 124 -3.63 11.60 -0.24
CA VAL A 124 -3.45 10.14 -0.21
C VAL A 124 -4.30 9.57 0.92
N CYS A 125 -4.95 8.44 0.67
CA CYS A 125 -5.68 7.76 1.73
C CYS A 125 -4.73 6.94 2.62
N ASN A 126 -4.86 7.09 3.93
CA ASN A 126 -4.16 6.31 4.92
C ASN A 126 -4.97 5.04 5.25
N GLU A 127 -4.46 3.87 4.88
CA GLU A 127 -5.15 2.58 5.03
C GLU A 127 -5.41 2.20 6.50
N GLN A 128 -4.63 2.71 7.45
CA GLN A 128 -4.81 2.41 8.88
C GLN A 128 -5.87 3.30 9.55
N THR A 129 -6.06 4.54 9.09
CA THR A 129 -7.07 5.46 9.63
C THR A 129 -8.36 5.49 8.79
N GLY A 130 -8.27 5.08 7.52
CA GLY A 130 -9.33 5.21 6.52
C GLY A 130 -9.61 6.67 6.10
N GLN A 131 -8.68 7.59 6.38
CA GLN A 131 -8.84 9.03 6.15
C GLN A 131 -7.91 9.52 5.04
N CYS A 132 -8.36 10.56 4.32
CA CYS A 132 -7.51 11.29 3.39
C CYS A 132 -6.56 12.22 4.16
N GLU A 133 -5.28 12.13 3.87
CA GLU A 133 -4.19 12.88 4.49
C GLU A 133 -3.32 13.52 3.38
N GLN A 134 -2.63 14.62 3.67
CA GLN A 134 -1.70 15.25 2.72
C GLN A 134 -0.32 14.60 2.79
N GLN A 135 0.27 14.33 1.62
CA GLN A 135 1.63 13.81 1.47
C GLN A 135 2.41 14.59 0.40
N TYR A 136 3.74 14.55 0.45
CA TYR A 136 4.59 15.28 -0.51
C TYR A 136 4.41 14.75 -1.93
N GLY A 137 3.99 15.63 -2.84
CA GLY A 137 3.88 15.33 -4.26
C GLY A 137 5.27 15.22 -4.90
N GLN A 138 5.83 14.01 -4.92
CA GLN A 138 7.08 13.74 -5.64
C GLN A 138 6.93 14.13 -7.12
N GLU A 139 7.96 14.74 -7.70
CA GLU A 139 8.04 15.13 -9.12
C GLU A 139 6.96 16.12 -9.62
N ARG A 140 6.19 16.77 -8.74
CA ARG A 140 5.32 17.89 -9.11
C ARG A 140 6.15 19.17 -9.23
N GLY A 141 6.12 19.79 -10.41
CA GLY A 141 6.52 21.19 -10.57
C GLY A 141 5.48 22.12 -9.94
N CYS A 142 5.91 23.31 -9.52
CA CYS A 142 5.05 24.34 -8.96
C CYS A 142 5.48 25.72 -9.48
N ASP A 143 4.66 26.73 -9.20
CA ASP A 143 4.89 28.14 -9.49
C ASP A 143 4.46 28.92 -8.22
N ASP A 144 5.39 29.63 -7.58
CA ASP A 144 5.10 30.41 -6.38
C ASP A 144 4.43 31.76 -6.69
N GLY A 145 4.37 32.12 -7.97
CA GLY A 145 3.69 33.29 -8.50
C GLY A 145 4.45 34.60 -8.30
N LEU A 146 5.70 34.55 -7.84
CA LEU A 146 6.55 35.72 -7.63
C LEU A 146 7.45 35.98 -8.85
N PHE A 147 7.80 37.25 -9.07
CA PHE A 147 8.73 37.61 -10.14
C PHE A 147 10.18 37.51 -9.67
N CYS A 148 10.51 37.74 -8.40
CA CYS A 148 11.90 37.71 -7.95
C CYS A 148 12.39 36.31 -7.56
N THR A 149 11.63 35.28 -7.90
CA THR A 149 11.99 33.85 -7.83
C THR A 149 12.19 33.26 -9.24
N ILE A 150 12.94 32.17 -9.32
CA ILE A 150 13.13 31.32 -10.50
C ILE A 150 13.34 29.86 -10.05
N ASP A 151 13.18 28.91 -10.98
CA ASP A 151 13.42 27.48 -10.74
C ASP A 151 12.62 26.92 -9.54
N ASP A 152 11.35 27.33 -9.47
CA ASP A 152 10.40 27.02 -8.41
C ASP A 152 10.27 25.52 -8.11
N ALA A 153 10.43 25.19 -6.83
CA ALA A 153 10.48 23.81 -6.37
C ALA A 153 9.64 23.61 -5.10
N CYS A 154 9.04 22.43 -5.03
CA CYS A 154 8.31 21.99 -3.84
C CYS A 154 9.27 21.59 -2.72
N THR A 155 9.40 22.45 -1.71
CA THR A 155 10.20 22.22 -0.51
C THR A 155 9.27 22.14 0.71
N GLU A 156 9.24 20.98 1.38
CA GLU A 156 8.40 20.72 2.57
C GLU A 156 6.91 21.11 2.37
N GLY A 157 6.38 20.89 1.16
CA GLY A 157 4.97 21.16 0.82
C GLY A 157 4.66 22.63 0.48
N THR A 158 5.65 23.51 0.58
CA THR A 158 5.59 24.89 0.10
C THR A 158 6.22 24.98 -1.29
N CYS A 159 5.65 25.79 -2.18
CA CYS A 159 6.33 26.16 -3.42
C CYS A 159 7.21 27.38 -3.17
N SER A 160 8.47 27.33 -3.61
CA SER A 160 9.41 28.44 -3.51
C SER A 160 10.52 28.30 -4.55
N GLY A 161 10.85 29.38 -5.24
CA GLY A 161 12.04 29.45 -6.11
C GLY A 161 13.32 29.93 -5.44
N LEU A 162 14.39 29.95 -6.24
CA LEU A 162 15.66 30.60 -5.96
C LEU A 162 15.58 32.10 -6.30
N PRO A 163 16.33 32.98 -5.60
CA PRO A 163 16.34 34.41 -5.94
C PRO A 163 16.77 34.66 -7.39
N ARG A 164 15.96 35.45 -8.12
CA ARG A 164 16.27 35.91 -9.48
C ARG A 164 17.48 36.81 -9.45
N ASN A 165 18.50 36.49 -10.24
CA ASN A 165 19.65 37.36 -10.40
C ASN A 165 19.28 38.57 -11.28
N CYS A 166 19.48 39.78 -10.74
CA CYS A 166 19.26 41.05 -11.42
C CYS A 166 20.55 41.82 -11.75
N ASP A 167 21.71 41.25 -11.39
CA ASP A 167 23.06 41.75 -11.69
C ASP A 167 23.23 42.10 -13.18
N ASP A 168 23.42 43.39 -13.48
CA ASP A 168 23.71 43.89 -14.84
C ASP A 168 25.20 44.01 -15.17
N GLN A 169 26.08 43.59 -14.24
CA GLN A 169 27.53 43.65 -14.29
C GLN A 169 28.10 45.08 -14.35
N ASP A 170 27.33 46.08 -13.90
CA ASP A 170 27.83 47.43 -13.65
C ASP A 170 28.24 47.56 -12.17
N ASP A 171 29.54 47.75 -11.89
CA ASP A 171 30.02 47.95 -10.52
C ASP A 171 29.42 49.22 -9.86
N CYS A 172 28.78 50.10 -10.63
CA CYS A 172 28.15 51.35 -10.19
C CYS A 172 26.65 51.29 -9.88
N THR A 173 25.98 50.16 -10.09
CA THR A 173 24.58 49.94 -9.72
C THR A 173 24.46 49.25 -8.36
N GLU A 174 23.39 49.56 -7.63
CA GLU A 174 22.83 48.68 -6.60
C GLU A 174 21.64 47.95 -7.24
N ASP A 175 21.83 46.65 -7.45
CA ASP A 175 20.83 45.79 -8.09
C ASP A 175 19.85 45.22 -7.08
N SER A 176 18.57 45.33 -7.45
CA SER A 176 17.46 44.82 -6.66
C SER A 176 16.39 44.25 -7.59
N CYS A 177 15.51 43.42 -7.04
CA CYS A 177 14.36 42.92 -7.75
C CYS A 177 13.07 43.44 -7.09
N ASP A 178 12.17 43.96 -7.92
CA ASP A 178 10.92 44.61 -7.51
C ASP A 178 9.72 43.75 -7.92
N GLU A 179 9.21 43.01 -6.93
CA GLU A 179 8.00 42.18 -7.01
C GLU A 179 6.71 42.95 -7.27
N VAL A 180 6.68 44.27 -7.00
CA VAL A 180 5.46 45.07 -7.18
C VAL A 180 5.29 45.50 -8.63
N ASN A 181 6.41 45.56 -9.37
CA ASN A 181 6.46 46.01 -10.77
C ASN A 181 7.03 44.95 -11.73
N ASP A 182 7.15 43.69 -11.29
CA ASP A 182 7.66 42.55 -12.05
C ASP A 182 8.95 42.85 -12.83
N ARG A 183 9.98 43.40 -12.14
CA ARG A 183 11.21 43.84 -12.82
C ARG A 183 12.48 43.83 -11.95
N CYS A 184 13.62 43.75 -12.62
CA CYS A 184 14.89 44.18 -12.06
C CYS A 184 14.96 45.73 -12.00
N VAL A 185 15.60 46.23 -10.95
CA VAL A 185 15.79 47.66 -10.66
C VAL A 185 17.24 47.88 -10.24
N ASN A 186 17.97 48.55 -11.12
CA ASN A 186 19.41 48.72 -11.05
C ASN A 186 19.61 50.23 -10.84
N THR A 187 20.01 50.63 -9.64
CA THR A 187 20.04 52.04 -9.23
C THR A 187 21.47 52.52 -9.15
N VAL A 188 21.87 53.50 -9.96
CA VAL A 188 23.23 54.06 -9.88
C VAL A 188 23.49 54.64 -8.49
N VAL A 189 24.57 54.19 -7.84
CA VAL A 189 25.02 54.68 -6.54
C VAL A 189 26.37 55.39 -6.70
N PRO A 190 26.39 56.73 -6.77
CA PRO A 190 27.62 57.51 -6.74
C PRO A 190 28.44 57.22 -5.47
N LYS A 191 29.76 57.08 -5.61
CA LYS A 191 30.71 56.80 -4.52
C LYS A 191 31.80 57.89 -4.44
N PRO A 192 31.46 59.19 -4.30
CA PRO A 192 32.37 60.29 -4.61
C PRO A 192 33.76 60.17 -3.98
N GLY A 193 34.80 60.24 -4.83
CA GLY A 193 36.20 60.14 -4.43
C GLY A 193 36.74 58.71 -4.28
N ALA A 194 36.04 57.68 -4.78
CA ALA A 194 36.55 56.31 -4.86
C ALA A 194 37.69 56.14 -5.89
N GLU A 195 37.75 56.99 -6.92
CA GLU A 195 38.91 57.21 -7.80
C GLU A 195 40.23 57.40 -7.04
N GLY A 196 40.16 58.07 -5.88
CA GLY A 196 41.33 58.50 -5.12
C GLY A 196 42.03 59.73 -5.72
N PRO A 197 43.21 60.11 -5.18
CA PRO A 197 43.94 61.28 -5.66
C PRO A 197 44.69 60.99 -6.97
N ALA A 198 44.91 62.04 -7.77
CA ALA A 198 45.66 61.96 -9.03
C ALA A 198 47.00 61.22 -8.89
N GLY A 199 47.14 60.11 -9.63
CA GLY A 199 48.32 59.23 -9.61
C GLY A 199 48.22 58.02 -8.68
N ASP A 200 47.07 57.79 -8.03
CA ASP A 200 46.74 56.49 -7.45
C ASP A 200 46.46 55.45 -8.54
N GLN A 201 46.41 54.16 -8.18
CA GLN A 201 46.14 53.07 -9.13
C GLN A 201 44.69 53.04 -9.59
N ASN A 202 43.75 53.58 -8.80
CA ASN A 202 42.33 53.65 -9.15
C ASN A 202 42.09 54.76 -10.20
N CYS A 203 42.47 56.00 -9.92
CA CYS A 203 42.49 57.18 -10.83
C CYS A 203 43.41 57.05 -12.09
N SER A 204 43.75 55.83 -12.52
CA SER A 204 44.50 55.53 -13.75
C SER A 204 44.25 54.09 -14.25
N ASN A 205 43.15 53.44 -13.82
CA ASN A 205 42.81 52.08 -14.24
C ASN A 205 41.83 52.04 -15.44
N GLY A 206 41.26 53.17 -15.83
CA GLY A 206 40.28 53.27 -16.93
C GLY A 206 38.89 52.73 -16.59
N ARG A 207 38.49 52.75 -15.31
CA ARG A 207 37.17 52.42 -14.79
C ARG A 207 36.59 53.64 -14.10
N ASP A 208 35.28 53.80 -14.20
CA ASP A 208 34.52 54.76 -13.39
C ASP A 208 34.36 54.17 -11.98
N ASP A 209 35.36 54.38 -11.10
CA ASP A 209 35.36 53.78 -9.76
C ASP A 209 34.44 54.54 -8.79
N ASP A 210 34.15 55.82 -9.05
CA ASP A 210 33.31 56.69 -8.21
C ASP A 210 31.91 57.02 -8.74
N CYS A 211 31.58 56.48 -9.93
CA CYS A 211 30.25 56.38 -10.50
C CYS A 211 29.63 57.74 -10.87
N ASP A 212 30.46 58.63 -11.43
CA ASP A 212 30.07 59.98 -11.88
C ASP A 212 29.87 60.07 -13.42
N GLY A 213 30.32 59.07 -14.17
CA GLY A 213 30.29 59.01 -15.64
C GLY A 213 31.63 59.30 -16.33
N LEU A 214 32.71 59.49 -15.59
CA LEU A 214 34.10 59.67 -16.05
C LEU A 214 34.97 58.48 -15.61
N THR A 215 35.98 58.13 -16.40
CA THR A 215 36.73 56.86 -16.20
C THR A 215 38.12 56.99 -15.60
N ASP A 216 38.60 58.22 -15.38
CA ASP A 216 39.88 58.55 -14.74
C ASP A 216 39.91 60.09 -14.48
N GLY A 217 39.40 60.55 -13.34
CA GLY A 217 39.67 61.90 -12.78
C GLY A 217 38.70 63.09 -13.05
N ASP A 218 38.52 63.90 -11.98
CA ASP A 218 37.89 65.25 -11.88
C ASP A 218 38.74 66.41 -12.47
#